data_AF-A0A354HGC8-F1
#
_entry.id   AF-A0A354HGC8-F1
#
_cell.length_a   1.000
_cell.length_b   1.000
_cell.length_c   1.000
_cell.angle_alpha   90.00
_cell.angle_beta   90.00
_cell.angle_gamma   90.00
#
_symmetry.space_group_name_H-M   'P 1'
#
loop_
_entity.id
_entity.type
_entity.pdbx_description
1 polymer ?
#
loop_
_entity_poly.entity_id
_entity_poly.type
_entity_poly.pdbx_seq_one_letter_code
_entity_poly.pdbx_strand_id
1 'polypeptide(L)' 'ADYIIDLGPEGGDKGGTIVACGTPEEVAKVKGSYTGQYLKKMLR' A
#
# COMPACT_ATOMS: atom_id res chain seq x y z
N ALA A 1 -7.07 -8.58 6.44
CA ALA A 1 -5.93 -8.13 7.26
C ALA A 1 -6.40 -6.94 8.07
N ASP A 2 -6.03 -6.86 9.34
CA ASP A 2 -6.48 -5.76 10.20
C ASP A 2 -5.59 -4.52 10.06
N TYR A 3 -4.34 -4.72 9.63
CA TYR A 3 -3.36 -3.67 9.39
C TYR A 3 -2.37 -4.08 8.30
N ILE A 4 -1.93 -3.12 7.49
CA ILE A 4 -1.02 -3.28 6.35
C ILE A 4 0.12 -2.28 6.50
N ILE A 5 1.34 -2.69 6.16
CA ILE A 5 2.50 -1.83 5.93
C ILE A 5 2.98 -2.12 4.50
N ASP A 6 2.94 -1.09 3.65
CA ASP A 6 3.33 -1.17 2.24
C ASP A 6 4.72 -0.58 2.04
N LEU A 7 5.61 -1.37 1.44
CA LEU A 7 7.01 -1.02 1.21
C LEU A 7 7.26 -0.82 -0.29
N GLY A 8 8.06 0.19 -0.62
CA GLY A 8 8.36 0.54 -2.00
C GLY A 8 9.07 1.88 -2.09
N PRO A 9 8.81 2.70 -3.13
CA PRO A 9 7.84 2.47 -4.22
C PRO A 9 8.25 1.37 -5.20
N GLU A 10 9.56 1.09 -5.31
CA GLU A 10 10.11 0.09 -6.23
C GLU A 10 10.79 -1.04 -5.44
N GLY A 11 11.31 -2.05 -6.16
CA GLY A 11 12.16 -3.10 -5.58
C GLY A 11 13.64 -2.73 -5.55
N GLY A 12 14.42 -3.44 -4.72
CA GLY A 12 15.88 -3.29 -4.63
C GLY A 12 16.30 -1.94 -4.03
N ASP A 13 17.36 -1.33 -4.58
CA ASP A 13 17.97 -0.09 -4.07
C ASP A 13 17.03 1.13 -4.10
N LYS A 14 15.94 1.05 -4.86
CA LYS A 14 14.90 2.09 -4.96
C LYS A 14 13.67 1.81 -4.08
N GLY A 15 13.73 0.75 -3.27
CA GLY A 15 12.72 0.36 -2.31
C GLY A 15 13.07 0.75 -0.88
N GLY A 16 12.48 0.05 0.08
CA GLY A 16 12.80 0.16 1.51
C GLY A 16 12.17 1.36 2.22
N THR A 17 11.32 2.14 1.54
CA THR A 17 10.55 3.22 2.18
C THR A 17 9.14 2.72 2.51
N ILE A 18 8.59 3.19 3.63
CA ILE A 18 7.17 2.99 3.96
C ILE A 18 6.35 3.92 3.08
N VAL A 19 5.60 3.35 2.15
CA VAL A 19 4.76 4.08 1.19
C VAL A 19 3.35 4.31 1.76
N ALA A 20 2.84 3.35 2.54
CA ALA A 20 1.57 3.46 3.23
C ALA A 20 1.55 2.54 4.47
N CYS A 21 0.78 2.91 5.48
CA CYS A 21 0.44 2.03 6.60
C CYS A 21 -0.96 2.35 7.13
N GLY A 22 -1.68 1.34 7.62
CA GLY A 22 -3.07 1.50 8.08
C GLY A 22 -3.92 0.26 7.86
N THR A 23 -5.24 0.40 8.05
CA THR A 23 -6.19 -0.64 7.63
C THR A 23 -6.18 -0.81 6.10
N PRO A 24 -6.72 -1.91 5.55
CA PRO A 24 -6.84 -2.07 4.10
C PRO A 24 -7.56 -0.91 3.40
N GLU A 25 -8.60 -0.35 4.03
CA GLU A 25 -9.38 0.78 3.51
C GLU A 25 -8.58 2.08 3.53
N GLU A 26 -7.71 2.27 4.52
CA GLU A 26 -6.82 3.43 4.61
C GLU A 26 -5.72 3.34 3.54
N VAL A 27 -5.05 2.20 3.42
CA VAL A 27 -4.01 1.97 2.40
C VAL A 27 -4.58 2.08 0.99
N ALA A 28 -5.82 1.60 0.75
CA ALA A 28 -6.50 1.73 -0.54
C ALA A 28 -6.73 3.18 -1.02
N LYS A 29 -6.67 4.17 -0.12
CA LYS A 29 -6.80 5.59 -0.45
C LYS A 29 -5.46 6.25 -0.81
N VAL A 30 -4.33 5.59 -0.53
CA VAL A 30 -3.00 6.15 -0.78
C VAL A 30 -2.63 5.99 -2.26
N LYS A 31 -2.65 7.09 -3.02
CA LYS A 31 -2.36 7.07 -4.47
C LYS A 31 -0.98 6.51 -4.83
N GLY A 32 0.02 6.75 -3.98
CA GLY A 32 1.40 6.29 -4.17
C GLY A 32 1.62 4.81 -3.88
N SER A 33 0.65 4.13 -3.28
CA SER A 33 0.73 2.70 -2.98
C SER A 33 0.19 1.89 -4.16
N TYR A 34 1.07 1.15 -4.86
CA TYR A 34 0.63 0.19 -5.87
C TYR A 34 -0.31 -0.84 -5.25
N THR A 35 0.04 -1.36 -4.07
CA THR A 35 -0.80 -2.27 -3.28
C THR A 35 -2.19 -1.67 -3.02
N GLY A 36 -2.26 -0.41 -2.61
CA GLY A 36 -3.50 0.33 -2.38
C GLY A 36 -4.40 0.42 -3.62
N GLN A 37 -3.81 0.61 -4.81
CA GLN A 37 -4.56 0.64 -6.07
C GLN A 37 -5.24 -0.70 -6.40
N TYR A 38 -4.64 -1.83 -6.01
CA TYR A 38 -5.26 -3.15 -6.13
C TYR A 38 -6.28 -3.40 -5.02
N LEU A 39 -5.95 -3.06 -3.77
CA LEU A 39 -6.87 -3.18 -2.62
C LEU A 39 -8.19 -2.46 -2.88
N LYS A 40 -8.13 -1.25 -3.44
CA LYS A 40 -9.33 -0.46 -3.80
C LYS A 40 -10.30 -1.20 -4.73
N LYS A 41 -9.81 -2.12 -5.56
CA LYS A 41 -10.66 -2.92 -6.48
C LYS A 41 -11.22 -4.18 -5.81
N MET A 42 -10.60 -4.64 -4.72
CA MET A 42 -10.98 -5.87 -4.02
C MET A 42 -11.90 -5.61 -2.83
N LEU A 43 -11.77 -4.44 -2.20
CA LEU A 43 -12.71 -3.94 -1.21
C LEU A 43 -13.99 -3.53 -1.96
N ARG A 44 -15.08 -4.27 -1.73
CA ARG A 44 -16.40 -4.02 -2.33
C ARG A 44 -17.06 -2.78 -1.74
#